data_AF-A0A3N8LFT2-F1
#
_entry.id   AF-A0A3N8LFT2-F1
#
_cell.length_a   1.000
_cell.length_b   1.000
_cell.length_c   1.000
_cell.angle_alpha   90.00
_cell.angle_beta   90.00
_cell.angle_gamma   90.00
#
_symmetry.space_group_name_H-M   'P 1'
#
loop_
_entity.id
_entity.type
_entity.pdbx_description
1 polymer ?
#
loop_
_entity_poly.entity_id
_entity_poly.type
_entity_poly.pdbx_seq_one_letter_code
_entity_poly.pdbx_strand_id
1 'polypeptide(L)' 'MNRIDFELTRVRRVLHNARDSDGNPLPSGAYVLDGRQQYVGTVLEQGQVFLNNGAGNDALSVVFPDGRQCL' A
#
# COMPACT_ATOMS: atom_id res chain seq x y z
N MET A 1 35.44 -4.69 -18.31
CA MET A 1 35.07 -5.37 -17.04
C MET A 1 33.65 -4.94 -16.72
N ASN A 2 32.67 -5.83 -16.78
CA ASN A 2 31.27 -5.50 -16.47
C ASN A 2 31.01 -5.73 -14.99
N ARG A 3 30.51 -4.70 -14.30
CA ARG A 3 30.09 -4.76 -12.90
C ARG A 3 28.64 -4.30 -12.83
N ILE A 4 27.84 -5.03 -12.06
CA ILE A 4 26.47 -4.68 -11.73
C ILE A 4 26.47 -4.35 -10.24
N ASP A 5 26.06 -3.13 -9.90
CA ASP A 5 25.85 -2.72 -8.52
C ASP A 5 24.39 -2.92 -8.15
N PHE A 6 24.15 -3.58 -7.02
CA PHE A 6 22.82 -3.78 -6.45
C PHE A 6 22.90 -3.67 -4.93
N GLU A 7 21.83 -3.17 -4.32
CA GLU A 7 21.73 -3.03 -2.87
C GLU A 7 20.87 -4.15 -2.29
N LEU A 8 21.34 -4.73 -1.18
CA LEU A 8 20.59 -5.73 -0.42
C LEU A 8 19.73 -5.03 0.63
N THR A 9 18.41 -5.09 0.45
CA THR A 9 17.45 -4.61 1.45
C THR A 9 16.69 -5.78 2.06
N ARG A 10 16.67 -5.87 3.39
CA ARG A 10 15.85 -6.84 4.13
C ARG A 10 14.48 -6.24 4.44
N VAL A 11 13.43 -6.79 3.84
CA VAL A 11 12.04 -6.37 4.08
C VAL A 11 11.24 -7.48 4.77
N ARG A 12 10.33 -7.09 5.67
CA ARG A 12 9.16 -7.91 6.04
C ARG A 12 7.98 -7.36 5.25
N ARG A 13 7.26 -8.22 4.53
CA ARG A 13 6.04 -7.86 3.83
C ARG A 13 4.85 -8.42 4.58
N VAL A 14 3.80 -7.62 4.67
CA VAL A 14 2.51 -8.05 5.19
C VAL A 14 1.46 -7.86 4.10
N LEU A 15 0.52 -8.78 4.07
CA LEU A 15 -0.67 -8.70 3.23
C LEU A 15 -1.83 -8.22 4.11
N HIS A 16 -2.35 -7.04 3.81
CA HIS A 16 -3.56 -6.51 4.43
C HIS A 16 -4.75 -6.67 3.49
N ASN A 17 -5.93 -6.90 4.06
CA ASN A 17 -7.20 -6.87 3.34
C ASN A 17 -7.95 -5.60 3.74
N ALA A 18 -7.95 -4.60 2.87
CA ALA A 18 -8.62 -3.32 3.09
C ALA A 18 -10.12 -3.43 2.72
N ARG A 19 -10.98 -2.96 3.61
CA ARG A 19 -12.44 -2.98 3.46
C ARG A 19 -13.03 -1.62 3.84
N ASP A 20 -14.16 -1.26 3.23
CA ASP A 20 -14.94 -0.09 3.62
C ASP A 20 -15.75 -0.36 4.91
N SER A 21 -16.53 0.64 5.35
CA SER A 21 -17.39 0.55 6.53
C SER A 21 -18.48 -0.51 6.44
N ASP A 22 -18.87 -0.88 5.21
CA ASP A 22 -19.89 -1.89 4.94
C ASP A 22 -19.26 -3.29 4.84
N GLY A 23 -17.93 -3.39 4.96
CA GLY A 23 -17.17 -4.63 4.89
C GLY A 23 -16.82 -5.06 3.46
N ASN A 24 -17.14 -4.25 2.44
CA ASN A 24 -16.79 -4.56 1.06
C ASN A 24 -15.29 -4.32 0.84
N PRO A 25 -14.61 -5.17 0.05
CA PRO A 25 -13.22 -4.93 -0.31
C PRO A 25 -13.06 -3.59 -1.03
N LEU A 26 -11.98 -2.86 -0.73
CA LEU A 26 -11.68 -1.64 -1.47
C LEU A 26 -11.40 -1.96 -2.96
N PRO A 27 -11.81 -1.08 -3.89
CA PRO A 27 -11.57 -1.26 -5.31
C PRO A 27 -10.08 -1.29 -5.65
N SER A 28 -9.73 -2.15 -6.61
CA SER A 28 -8.37 -2.24 -7.12
C SER A 28 -7.94 -0.96 -7.84
N GLY A 29 -6.63 -0.71 -7.83
CA GLY A 29 -6.02 0.48 -8.43
C GLY A 29 -6.02 1.72 -7.53
N ALA A 30 -6.62 1.67 -6.35
CA ALA A 30 -6.53 2.75 -5.37
C ALA A 30 -5.11 2.82 -4.77
N TYR A 31 -4.58 4.03 -4.57
CA TYR A 31 -3.27 4.25 -3.97
C TYR A 31 -3.35 4.22 -2.46
N VAL A 32 -2.38 3.58 -1.81
CA VAL A 32 -2.24 3.58 -0.36
C VAL A 32 -1.04 4.45 0.01
N LEU A 33 -1.30 5.44 0.85
CA LEU A 33 -0.34 6.42 1.34
C LEU A 33 -0.14 6.27 2.85
N ASP A 34 1.07 6.56 3.32
CA ASP A 34 1.34 6.69 4.76
C ASP A 34 0.92 8.06 5.32
N GLY A 35 1.12 8.26 6.63
CA GLY A 35 0.83 9.53 7.31
C GLY A 35 1.63 10.73 6.80
N ARG A 36 2.66 10.53 5.98
CA ARG A 36 3.45 11.57 5.30
C ARG A 36 3.07 11.73 3.82
N GLN A 37 1.93 11.16 3.41
CA GLN A 37 1.43 11.15 2.04
C GLN A 37 2.41 10.48 1.05
N GLN A 38 3.27 9.58 1.53
CA GLN A 38 4.18 8.82 0.67
C GLN A 38 3.48 7.56 0.18
N TYR A 39 3.64 7.25 -1.10
CA TYR A 39 3.12 6.02 -1.69
C TYR A 39 3.78 4.79 -1.06
N VAL A 40 2.97 3.90 -0.51
CA VAL A 40 3.43 2.64 0.11
C VAL A 40 2.89 1.39 -0.57
N GLY A 41 1.88 1.53 -1.44
CA GLY A 41 1.32 0.41 -2.17
C GLY A 41 0.07 0.78 -2.95
N THR A 42 -0.48 -0.22 -3.64
CA THR A 42 -1.74 -0.13 -4.39
C THR A 42 -2.67 -1.23 -3.93
N VAL A 43 -3.97 -0.96 -3.90
CA VAL A 43 -5.01 -1.96 -3.66
C VAL A 43 -5.10 -2.87 -4.88
N LEU A 44 -4.96 -4.16 -4.66
CA LEU A 44 -5.07 -5.23 -5.65
C LEU A 44 -6.50 -5.79 -5.65
N GLU A 45 -6.70 -6.87 -6.40
CA GLU A 45 -7.96 -7.61 -6.36
C GLU A 45 -8.32 -8.04 -4.93
N GLN A 46 -9.63 -8.13 -4.66
CA GLN A 46 -10.17 -8.51 -3.35
C GLN A 46 -9.73 -7.58 -2.19
N GLY A 47 -9.33 -6.34 -2.48
CA GLY A 47 -8.95 -5.36 -1.46
C GLY A 47 -7.56 -5.61 -0.86
N GLN A 48 -6.74 -6.45 -1.50
CA GLN A 48 -5.43 -6.84 -0.98
C GLN A 48 -4.40 -5.72 -1.12
N VAL A 49 -3.57 -5.50 -0.10
CA VAL A 49 -2.47 -4.53 -0.11
C VAL A 49 -1.22 -5.18 0.44
N PHE A 50 -0.14 -5.19 -0.34
CA PHE A 50 1.19 -5.55 0.17
C PHE A 50 1.88 -4.32 0.74
N LEU A 51 2.12 -4.33 2.04
CA LEU A 51 2.91 -3.30 2.71
C LEU A 51 4.32 -3.83 2.98
N ASN A 52 5.33 -3.01 2.68
CA ASN A 52 6.71 -3.28 3.05
C ASN A 52 6.99 -2.77 4.47
N ASN A 53 8.05 -3.31 5.08
CA ASN A 53 8.48 -3.00 6.44
C ASN A 53 8.53 -1.48 6.70
N GLY A 54 7.85 -1.02 7.76
CA GLY A 54 7.78 0.40 8.14
C GLY A 54 6.54 1.15 7.63
N ALA A 55 5.87 0.67 6.58
CA ALA A 55 4.55 1.17 6.19
C ALA A 55 3.49 0.57 7.13
N GLY A 56 2.74 1.43 7.83
CA GLY A 56 1.69 1.02 8.77
C GLY A 56 2.01 1.20 10.27
N ASN A 57 3.15 1.81 10.63
CA ASN A 57 3.32 2.36 11.98
C ASN A 57 2.48 3.62 12.20
N ASP A 58 2.13 4.30 11.11
CA ASP A 58 1.25 5.46 11.06
C ASP A 58 -0.07 5.08 10.36
N ALA A 59 -1.10 5.90 10.54
CA ALA A 59 -2.36 5.74 9.83
C ALA A 59 -2.13 5.76 8.30
N LEU A 60 -2.80 4.86 7.60
CA LEU A 60 -2.76 4.78 6.15
C LEU A 60 -3.96 5.53 5.59
N SER A 61 -3.80 6.12 4.41
CA SER A 61 -4.93 6.67 3.66
C SER A 61 -5.00 6.05 2.28
N VAL A 62 -6.20 5.78 1.80
CA VAL A 62 -6.44 5.20 0.47
C VAL A 62 -7.06 6.26 -0.43
N VAL A 63 -6.42 6.57 -1.55
CA VAL A 63 -6.91 7.52 -2.56
C VAL A 63 -7.42 6.73 -3.75
N PHE A 64 -8.72 6.88 -4.03
CA PHE A 64 -9.39 6.24 -5.16
C PHE A 64 -9.07 6.96 -6.47
N PRO A 65 -9.21 6.28 -7.62
CA PRO A 65 -9.00 6.89 -8.94
C PRO A 65 -9.90 8.12 -9.22
N ASP A 66 -11.04 8.21 -8.56
CA ASP A 66 -11.97 9.35 -8.65
C ASP A 66 -11.63 10.50 -7.68
N GLY A 67 -10.52 10.40 -6.95
CA GLY A 67 -10.05 11.40 -6.00
C GLY A 67 -10.69 11.33 -4.61
N ARG A 68 -11.63 10.43 -4.35
CA ARG A 68 -12.13 10.19 -2.99
C ARG A 68 -11.04 9.57 -2.13
N GLN A 69 -11.12 9.80 -0.81
CA GLN A 69 -10.14 9.30 0.15
C GLN A 69 -10.81 8.55 1.30
N CYS A 70 -10.18 7.47 1.75
CA CYS A 70 -10.49 6.71 2.95
C CYS A 70 -9.32 6.83 3.94
N LEU A 71 -9.61 6.86 5.24
CA LEU A 71 -8.64 6.87 6.34
C LEU A 71 -8.81 5.61 7.19
#